data_AF-A0A2H9RQT5-F1
#
_entry.id   AF-A0A2H9RQT5-F1
#
_cell.length_a   1.000
_cell.length_b   1.000
_cell.length_c   1.000
_cell.angle_alpha   90.00
_cell.angle_beta   90.00
_cell.angle_gamma   90.00
#
_symmetry.space_group_name_H-M   'P 1'
#
loop_
_entity.id
_entity.type
_entity.pdbx_description
1 polymer ?
#
loop_
_entity_poly.entity_id
_entity_poly.type
_entity_poly.pdbx_seq_one_letter_code
_entity_poly.pdbx_strand_id
1 'polypeptide(L)' 'MTPKEREHLQKLDDLVLNASSEELMKIQEIDYQTQLEGLSFYSVYLDSSSLVNQNIKKSSKKS' A
#
# COMPACT_ATOMS: atom_id res chain seq x y z
N MET A 1 14.69 -8.76 -9.45
CA MET A 1 13.57 -9.34 -8.69
C MET A 1 14.04 -10.60 -7.95
N THR A 2 14.30 -10.46 -6.66
CA THR A 2 14.69 -11.53 -5.74
C THR A 2 13.48 -12.41 -5.39
N PRO A 3 13.68 -13.65 -4.92
CA PRO A 3 12.56 -14.49 -4.46
C PRO A 3 11.67 -13.81 -3.41
N LYS A 4 12.26 -13.05 -2.48
CA LYS A 4 11.53 -12.30 -1.46
C LYS A 4 10.69 -11.16 -2.06
N GLU A 5 11.24 -10.44 -3.03
CA GLU A 5 10.47 -9.42 -3.78
C GLU A 5 9.30 -10.05 -4.55
N ARG A 6 9.47 -11.25 -5.12
CA ARG A 6 8.35 -11.97 -5.76
C ARG A 6 7.26 -12.35 -4.76
N GLU A 7 7.64 -12.82 -3.58
CA GLU A 7 6.68 -13.17 -2.54
C GLU A 7 5.86 -11.96 -2.08
N HIS A 8 6.50 -10.81 -1.91
CA HIS A 8 5.79 -9.59 -1.53
C HIS A 8 4.84 -9.09 -2.62
N LEU A 9 5.26 -9.16 -3.89
CA LEU A 9 4.40 -8.79 -5.01
C LEU A 9 3.21 -9.75 -5.16
N GLN A 10 3.41 -11.05 -4.93
CA GLN A 10 2.31 -12.01 -4.91
C GLN A 10 1.29 -11.67 -3.80
N LYS A 11 1.75 -11.32 -2.60
CA LYS A 11 0.85 -10.92 -1.50
C LYS A 11 0.10 -9.62 -1.79
N LEU A 12 0.74 -8.69 -2.49
CA LEU A 12 0.10 -7.46 -2.95
C LEU A 12 -0.99 -7.75 -3.98
N ASP A 13 -0.69 -8.60 -4.97
CA ASP A 13 -1.65 -9.04 -5.98
C ASP A 13 -2.84 -9.76 -5.34
N ASP A 14 -2.58 -10.68 -4.40
CA ASP A 14 -3.64 -11.40 -3.69
C ASP A 14 -4.52 -10.46 -2.87
N LEU A 15 -3.94 -9.41 -2.26
CA LEU A 15 -4.68 -8.39 -1.52
C LEU A 15 -5.63 -7.61 -2.44
N VAL A 16 -5.15 -7.21 -3.63
CA VAL A 16 -5.98 -6.48 -4.61
C VAL A 16 -7.06 -7.38 -5.19
N LEU A 17 -6.72 -8.62 -5.53
CA LEU A 17 -7.64 -9.57 -6.17
C LEU A 17 -8.83 -9.93 -5.27
N ASN A 18 -8.61 -10.01 -3.95
CA ASN A 18 -9.62 -10.43 -2.98
C ASN A 18 -10.31 -9.25 -2.25
N ALA A 19 -9.91 -8.01 -2.53
CA ALA A 19 -10.48 -6.83 -1.90
C ALA A 19 -11.94 -6.58 -2.36
N SER A 20 -12.78 -6.14 -1.43
CA SER A 20 -14.08 -5.58 -1.75
C SER A 20 -13.95 -4.25 -2.50
N SER A 21 -15.03 -3.80 -3.14
CA SER A 21 -15.04 -2.50 -3.84
C SER A 21 -14.68 -1.31 -2.92
N GLU A 22 -15.07 -1.36 -1.65
CA GLU A 22 -14.72 -0.32 -0.67
C GLU A 22 -13.21 -0.34 -0.34
N GLU A 23 -12.64 -1.53 -0.19
CA GLU A 23 -11.20 -1.71 0.06
C GLU A 23 -10.38 -1.31 -1.17
N LEU A 24 -10.82 -1.67 -2.38
CA LEU A 24 -10.21 -1.23 -3.63
C LEU A 24 -10.21 0.29 -3.76
N MET A 25 -11.29 0.96 -3.37
CA MET A 25 -11.36 2.42 -3.38
C MET A 25 -10.34 3.04 -2.42
N LYS A 26 -10.14 2.47 -1.22
CA LYS A 26 -9.11 2.90 -0.27
C LYS A 26 -7.70 2.67 -0.81
N ILE A 27 -7.45 1.51 -1.42
CA ILE A 27 -6.17 1.18 -2.06
C ILE A 27 -5.85 2.20 -3.15
N GLN A 28 -6.84 2.52 -4.00
CA GLN A 28 -6.69 3.49 -5.09
C GLN A 28 -6.43 4.90 -4.55
N GLU A 29 -7.10 5.30 -3.47
CA GLU A 29 -6.86 6.58 -2.82
C GLU A 29 -5.43 6.67 -2.28
N ILE A 30 -4.94 5.62 -1.60
CA ILE A 30 -3.56 5.57 -1.11
C ILE A 30 -2.58 5.64 -2.29
N ASP A 31 -2.75 4.82 -3.33
CA ASP A 31 -1.88 4.82 -4.51
C ASP A 31 -1.79 6.23 -5.12
N TYR A 32 -2.94 6.89 -5.34
CA TYR A 32 -2.99 8.25 -5.86
C TYR A 32 -2.21 9.25 -4.98
N GLN A 33 -2.39 9.23 -3.66
CA GLN A 33 -1.65 10.12 -2.76
C GLN A 33 -0.14 9.84 -2.80
N THR A 34 0.25 8.56 -2.81
CA THR A 34 1.66 8.17 -2.82
C THR A 34 2.38 8.55 -4.12
N GLN A 35 1.68 8.46 -5.26
CA GLN A 35 2.22 8.88 -6.56
C GLN A 35 2.47 10.38 -6.62
N LEU A 36 1.65 11.21 -5.96
CA LEU A 36 1.89 12.65 -5.84
C LEU A 36 3.16 12.97 -5.05
N GLU A 37 3.58 12.08 -4.15
CA GLU A 37 4.82 12.18 -3.38
C GLU A 37 6.02 11.52 -4.11
N GLY A 38 5.81 10.99 -5.32
CA GLY A 38 6.83 10.27 -6.08
C GLY A 38 7.16 8.88 -5.53
N LEU A 39 6.29 8.34 -4.66
CA LEU A 39 6.44 7.01 -4.07
C LEU A 39 5.57 6.00 -4.83
N SER A 40 6.11 4.79 -5.00
CA SER A 40 5.30 3.68 -5.51
C SER A 40 4.43 3.11 -4.40
N PHE A 41 3.21 2.70 -4.73
CA PHE A 41 2.34 2.00 -3.78
C PHE A 41 3.00 0.75 -3.19
N TYR A 42 3.81 0.02 -3.97
CA TYR A 42 4.57 -1.13 -3.49
C TYR A 42 5.57 -0.76 -2.38
N SER A 43 6.29 0.36 -2.51
CA SER A 43 7.19 0.86 -1.48
C SER A 43 6.43 1.14 -0.18
N VAL A 44 5.27 1.79 -0.29
CA VAL A 44 4.43 2.09 0.87
C VAL A 44 3.88 0.80 1.48
N TYR A 45 3.41 -0.15 0.68
CA TYR A 45 2.92 -1.47 1.13
C TYR A 45 3.99 -2.24 1.93
N LEU A 46 5.24 -2.26 1.46
CA LEU A 46 6.34 -2.93 2.14
C LEU A 46 6.67 -2.31 3.50
N ASP A 47 6.71 -0.97 3.56
CA ASP A 47 6.95 -0.24 4.81
C ASP A 47 5.77 -0.35 5.78
N SER A 48 4.60 -0.68 5.24
CA SER A 48 3.34 -0.76 5.95
C SER A 48 2.89 -2.19 6.24
N SER A 49 3.81 -3.04 6.71
CA SER A 49 3.45 -4.15 7.60
C SER A 49 2.59 -3.73 8.83
N SER A 50 2.29 -2.43 8.98
CA SER A 50 1.35 -1.79 9.90
C SER A 50 0.01 -1.31 9.27
N LEU A 51 -0.15 -1.18 7.94
CA LEU A 51 -1.41 -0.68 7.32
C LEU A 51 -2.59 -1.64 7.46
N VAL A 52 -2.32 -2.94 7.67
CA VAL A 52 -3.36 -3.91 8.07
C VAL A 52 -3.92 -3.61 9.47
N ASN A 53 -3.25 -2.74 10.25
CA ASN A 53 -3.66 -2.36 11.62
C ASN A 53 -3.88 -0.86 11.83
N GLN A 54 -3.65 0.01 10.85
CA GLN A 54 -3.80 1.45 11.05
C GLN A 54 -4.82 2.06 10.11
N ASN A 55 -6.00 2.30 10.70
CA ASN A 55 -6.78 3.51 10.49
C ASN A 55 -5.83 4.65 10.10
N ILE A 56 -5.88 5.10 8.84
CA ILE A 56 -4.93 6.01 8.20
C ILE A 56 -4.91 7.33 8.98
N LYS A 57 -4.12 7.38 10.06
CA LYS A 57 -3.75 8.62 10.73
C LYS A 57 -2.63 9.22 9.90
N LYS A 58 -3.00 10.25 9.12
CA LYS A 58 -2.10 11.24 8.54
C LYS A 58 -0.91 11.48 9.48
N SER A 59 0.24 10.89 9.18
CA SER A 59 1.48 11.33 9.80
C SER A 59 1.92 12.58 9.06
N SER A 60 1.38 13.71 9.48
CA SER A 60 1.96 15.02 9.22
C SER A 60 3.36 15.04 9.85
N LYS A 61 4.40 14.70 9.09
CA LYS A 61 5.76 15.07 9.48
C LYS A 61 6.00 16.50 9.00
N LYS A 62 5.83 17.44 9.94
CA LYS A 62 6.52 18.73 9.90
C LYS A 62 8.03 18.45 9.87
N SER A 63 8.71 19.01 8.89
CA SER A 63 9.95 19.77 9.06
C SER A 63 10.23 20.57 7.79
#